data_AF-K2NVE5-F1
#
_entry.id   AF-K2NVE5-F1
#
_cell.length_a   1.000
_cell.length_b   1.000
_cell.length_c   1.000
_cell.angle_alpha   90.00
_cell.angle_beta   90.00
_cell.angle_gamma   90.00
#
_symmetry.space_group_name_H-M   'P 1'
#
loop_
_entity.id
_entity.type
_entity.pdbx_description
1 polymer ?
#
loop_
_entity_poly.entity_id
_entity_poly.type
_entity_poly.pdbx_seq_one_letter_code
_entity_poly.pdbx_strand_id
1 'polypeptide(L)'
;MMSFISDKPAHVIARPSDLTSGQRKALQILRDYRVKRVKGGWQAPGSPKVTLSTAKYLHFKRLVIRKDDRGQPRLEVTQAGRDLLDVAESRGQG
;
A
#
# COMPACT_ATOMS: atom_id res chain seq x y z
N MET A 1 -31.11 -6.69 23.73
CA MET A 1 -30.16 -7.71 23.22
C MET A 1 -28.96 -6.98 22.64
N MET A 2 -27.89 -6.81 23.43
CA MET A 2 -26.66 -6.15 22.97
C MET A 2 -25.80 -7.18 22.24
N SER A 3 -25.65 -6.99 20.93
CA SER A 3 -24.73 -7.80 20.13
C SER A 3 -23.31 -7.26 20.34
N PHE A 4 -22.49 -8.03 21.06
CA PHE A 4 -21.04 -7.80 21.13
C PHE A 4 -20.46 -8.07 19.74
N ILE A 5 -20.34 -7.03 18.93
CA ILE A 5 -19.54 -7.08 17.71
C ILE A 5 -18.10 -7.21 18.20
N SER A 6 -17.56 -8.42 18.04
CA SER A 6 -16.18 -8.77 18.33
C SER A 6 -15.25 -7.74 17.68
N ASP A 7 -14.68 -6.87 18.52
CA ASP A 7 -13.62 -5.93 18.19
C ASP A 7 -12.36 -6.76 17.90
N LYS A 8 -12.28 -7.29 16.67
CA LYS A 8 -11.06 -7.94 16.19
C LYS A 8 -9.96 -6.89 16.37
N PRO A 9 -8.86 -7.19 17.09
CA PRO A 9 -7.82 -6.22 17.32
C PRO A 9 -7.41 -5.67 15.96
N ALA A 10 -7.49 -4.34 15.81
CA ALA A 10 -7.11 -3.62 14.61
C ALA A 10 -5.79 -4.20 14.13
N HIS A 11 -5.82 -4.95 13.02
CA HIS A 11 -4.64 -5.67 12.54
C HIS A 11 -3.50 -4.67 12.43
N VAL A 12 -2.49 -4.89 13.27
CA VAL A 12 -1.26 -4.13 13.48
C VAL A 12 -0.98 -3.13 12.35
N ILE A 13 -1.00 -1.83 12.67
CA ILE A 13 -0.43 -0.78 11.82
C ILE A 13 1.00 -1.22 11.52
N ALA A 14 1.30 -1.54 10.27
CA ALA A 14 2.60 -2.05 9.87
C ALA A 14 3.69 -1.07 10.32
N ARG A 15 4.76 -1.58 10.93
CA ARG A 15 5.95 -0.76 11.20
C ARG A 15 6.78 -0.68 9.92
N PRO A 16 7.58 0.38 9.72
CA PRO A 16 8.48 0.48 8.56
C PRO A 16 9.40 -0.74 8.39
N SER A 17 9.81 -1.37 9.48
CA SER A 17 10.62 -2.61 9.52
C SER A 17 9.90 -3.84 8.97
N ASP A 18 8.57 -3.82 8.91
CA ASP A 18 7.77 -4.98 8.52
C ASP A 18 7.69 -5.15 7.00
N LEU A 19 8.13 -4.12 6.24
CA LEU A 19 8.19 -4.15 4.78
C LEU A 19 9.59 -4.53 4.32
N THR A 20 9.67 -5.48 3.40
CA THR A 20 10.89 -5.71 2.63
C THR A 20 11.22 -4.48 1.76
N SER A 21 12.48 -4.33 1.36
CA SER A 21 12.90 -3.23 0.49
C SER A 21 12.08 -3.16 -0.81
N GLY A 22 11.72 -4.31 -1.39
CA GLY A 22 10.87 -4.39 -2.57
C GLY A 22 9.43 -3.94 -2.32
N GLN A 23 8.84 -4.28 -1.17
CA GLN A 23 7.50 -3.83 -0.80
C GLN A 23 7.46 -2.33 -0.51
N ARG A 24 8.51 -1.80 0.15
CA ARG A 24 8.67 -0.37 0.37
C ARG A 24 8.81 0.39 -0.94
N LYS A 25 9.62 -0.12 -1.87
CA LYS A 25 9.75 0.47 -3.21
C LYS A 25 8.43 0.43 -3.99
N ALA A 26 7.68 -0.66 -3.88
CA ALA A 26 6.34 -0.74 -4.48
C ALA A 26 5.38 0.30 -3.89
N LEU A 27 5.40 0.51 -2.56
CA LEU A 27 4.59 1.54 -1.91
C LEU A 27 4.99 2.95 -2.39
N GLN A 28 6.29 3.23 -2.53
CA GLN A 28 6.77 4.48 -3.14
C GLN A 28 6.27 4.64 -4.58
N ILE A 29 6.35 3.60 -5.41
CA ILE A 29 5.83 3.65 -6.79
C ILE A 29 4.33 3.99 -6.81
N LEU A 30 3.55 3.42 -5.90
CA LEU A 30 2.11 3.71 -5.80
C LEU A 30 1.81 5.11 -5.27
N ARG A 31 2.71 5.72 -4.48
CA ARG A 31 2.62 7.12 -4.03
C ARG A 31 2.95 8.07 -5.16
N ASP A 32 4.04 7.82 -5.86
CA ASP A 32 4.67 8.77 -6.79
C ASP A 32 4.04 8.70 -8.19
N TYR A 33 3.52 7.54 -8.59
CA TYR A 33 3.01 7.31 -9.94
C TYR A 33 1.53 6.96 -9.97
N ARG A 34 0.82 7.50 -10.97
CA ARG A 34 -0.55 7.10 -11.29
C ARG A 34 -0.56 5.76 -12.04
N VAL A 35 -0.41 4.66 -11.30
CA VAL A 35 -0.41 3.31 -11.88
C VAL A 35 -1.76 2.92 -12.48
N LYS A 36 -1.71 2.11 -13.54
CA LYS A 36 -2.88 1.46 -14.16
C LYS A 36 -2.83 -0.04 -13.92
N ARG A 37 -3.99 -0.68 -13.92
CA ARG A 37 -4.09 -2.14 -13.85
C ARG A 37 -3.52 -2.75 -15.13
N VAL A 38 -2.62 -3.72 -15.00
CA VAL A 38 -2.04 -4.48 -16.11
C VAL A 38 -2.07 -5.98 -15.80
N LYS A 39 -1.75 -6.83 -16.77
CA LYS A 39 -1.65 -8.28 -16.55
C LYS A 39 -0.67 -8.58 -15.41
N GLY A 40 -1.16 -9.23 -14.36
CA GLY A 40 -0.37 -9.65 -13.21
C GLY A 40 0.02 -8.54 -12.21
N GLY A 41 -0.45 -7.30 -12.36
CA GLY A 41 -0.02 -6.23 -11.46
C GLY A 41 -0.54 -4.83 -11.77
N TRP A 42 0.21 -3.85 -11.33
CA TRP A 42 -0.02 -2.42 -11.49
C TRP A 42 1.26 -1.77 -11.97
N GLN A 43 1.15 -0.90 -12.96
CA GLN A 43 2.33 -0.27 -13.55
C GLN A 43 1.98 1.12 -14.09
N ALA A 44 2.92 2.05 -13.96
CA ALA A 44 2.95 3.30 -14.69
C ALA A 44 4.08 3.28 -15.74
N PRO A 45 3.97 4.08 -16.83
CA PRO A 45 5.06 4.20 -17.80
C PRO A 45 6.40 4.54 -17.12
N GLY A 46 7.46 3.83 -17.48
CA GLY A 46 8.80 4.02 -16.89
C GLY A 46 8.99 3.49 -15.46
N SER A 47 7.94 2.99 -14.80
CA SER A 47 8.04 2.43 -13.44
C SER A 47 8.14 0.90 -13.45
N PRO A 48 8.82 0.29 -12.45
CA PRO A 48 8.74 -1.14 -12.20
C PRO A 48 7.29 -1.57 -11.92
N LYS A 49 6.95 -2.79 -12.34
CA LYS A 49 5.62 -3.36 -12.08
C LYS A 49 5.47 -3.73 -10.62
N VAL A 50 4.41 -3.23 -9.98
CA VAL A 50 3.94 -3.72 -8.68
C VAL A 50 3.13 -4.98 -8.91
N THR A 51 3.64 -6.13 -8.49
CA THR A 51 2.97 -7.42 -8.70
C THR A 51 1.66 -7.51 -7.93
N LEU A 52 0.77 -8.40 -8.37
CA LEU A 52 -0.50 -8.64 -7.68
C LEU A 52 -0.32 -9.11 -6.24
N SER A 53 0.69 -9.95 -5.96
CA SER A 53 0.99 -10.42 -4.60
C SER A 53 1.43 -9.26 -3.70
N THR A 54 2.33 -8.40 -4.17
CA THR A 54 2.76 -7.21 -3.43
C THR A 54 1.60 -6.24 -3.19
N ALA A 55 0.78 -5.98 -4.21
CA ALA A 55 -0.41 -5.13 -4.07
C ALA A 55 -1.40 -5.69 -3.03
N LYS A 56 -1.67 -7.01 -3.06
CA LYS A 56 -2.53 -7.68 -2.07
C LYS A 56 -1.96 -7.57 -0.67
N TYR A 57 -0.66 -7.75 -0.50
CA TYR A 57 0.01 -7.63 0.79
C TYR A 57 -0.09 -6.21 1.35
N LEU A 58 0.23 -5.19 0.55
CA LEU A 58 0.12 -3.78 0.96
C LEU A 58 -1.33 -3.41 1.30
N HIS A 59 -2.30 -3.98 0.57
CA HIS A 59 -3.72 -3.80 0.85
C HIS A 59 -4.14 -4.45 2.17
N PHE A 60 -3.71 -5.69 2.41
CA PHE A 60 -3.93 -6.40 3.68
C PHE A 60 -3.37 -5.62 4.87
N LYS A 61 -2.22 -4.96 4.69
CA LYS A 61 -1.62 -4.06 5.69
C LYS A 61 -2.28 -2.67 5.76
N ARG A 62 -3.35 -2.42 5.00
CA ARG A 62 -4.08 -1.13 4.90
C ARG A 62 -3.20 0.06 4.49
N LEU A 63 -2.06 -0.20 3.85
CA LEU A 63 -1.16 0.83 3.33
C LEU A 63 -1.64 1.36 1.98
N VAL A 64 -2.43 0.55 1.27
CA VAL A 64 -3.11 0.94 0.03
C VAL A 64 -4.55 0.48 0.04
N ILE A 65 -5.40 1.22 -0.66
CA ILE A 65 -6.79 0.87 -0.91
C ILE A 65 -7.04 0.82 -2.41
N ARG A 66 -7.96 -0.06 -2.81
CA ARG A 66 -8.49 -0.04 -4.16
C ARG A 66 -9.62 0.99 -4.23
N LYS A 67 -9.58 1.85 -5.23
CA LYS A 67 -10.69 2.74 -5.60
C LYS A 67 -10.99 2.54 -7.08
N ASP A 68 -12.21 2.82 -7.49
CA ASP A 68 -12.56 2.92 -8.89
C ASP A 68 -12.59 4.40 -9.28
N ASP A 69 -11.80 4.76 -10.30
CA ASP A 69 -11.65 6.12 -10.82
C ASP A 69 -12.07 6.11 -12.29
N ARG A 70 -13.20 6.76 -12.61
CA ARG A 70 -13.82 6.78 -13.94
C ARG A 70 -14.02 5.36 -14.52
N GLY A 71 -14.50 4.44 -13.69
CA GLY A 71 -14.75 3.04 -14.06
C GLY A 71 -13.48 2.18 -14.19
N GLN A 72 -12.30 2.74 -13.91
CA GLN A 72 -11.04 2.00 -13.95
C GLN A 72 -10.54 1.74 -12.53
N PRO A 73 -10.17 0.49 -12.20
CA PRO A 73 -9.64 0.20 -10.88
C PRO A 73 -8.28 0.89 -10.71
N ARG A 74 -8.05 1.45 -9.52
CA ARG A 74 -6.81 2.10 -9.09
C ARG A 74 -6.42 1.69 -7.69
N LEU A 75 -5.12 1.82 -7.40
CA LEU A 75 -4.60 1.76 -6.05
C LEU A 75 -4.24 3.17 -5.60
N GLU A 76 -4.64 3.50 -4.38
CA GLU A 76 -4.29 4.75 -3.71
C GLU A 76 -3.58 4.42 -2.40
N VAL A 77 -2.49 5.14 -2.12
CA VAL A 77 -1.78 5.02 -0.84
C VAL A 77 -2.58 5.72 0.25
N THR A 78 -2.83 5.00 1.35
CA THR A 78 -3.55 5.55 2.51
C THR A 78 -2.65 6.51 3.29
N GLN A 79 -3.23 7.25 4.23
CA GLN A 79 -2.42 8.10 5.12
C GLN A 79 -1.39 7.27 5.89
N ALA A 80 -1.79 6.13 6.47
CA ALA A 80 -0.87 5.21 7.13
C ALA A 80 0.28 4.72 6.22
N GLY A 81 0.00 4.53 4.92
CA GLY A 81 1.03 4.21 3.93
C GLY A 81 2.02 5.34 3.70
N ARG A 82 1.57 6.60 3.71
CA ARG A 82 2.43 7.79 3.61
C ARG A 82 3.29 7.96 4.84
N ASP A 83 2.68 7.95 6.02
CA ASP A 83 3.38 8.10 7.30
C ASP A 83 4.49 7.05 7.45
N LEU A 84 4.24 5.81 7.00
CA LEU A 84 5.24 4.73 7.01
C LEU A 84 6.45 5.05 6.11
N LEU A 85 6.21 5.62 4.92
CA LEU A 85 7.29 6.03 4.02
C LEU A 85 8.09 7.20 4.61
N ASP A 86 7.42 8.17 5.23
CA ASP A 86 8.06 9.36 5.80
C ASP A 86 8.96 8.98 6.99
N VAL A 87 8.51 8.07 7.87
CA VAL A 87 9.34 7.53 8.96
C VAL A 87 10.52 6.71 8.42
N ALA A 88 10.32 5.95 7.35
CA ALA A 88 11.39 5.19 6.71
C ALA A 88 12.47 6.09 6.09
N GLU A 89 12.08 7.20 5.46
CA GLU A 89 12.99 8.17 4.85
C GLU A 89 13.75 8.95 5.94
N SER A 90 13.08 9.34 7.03
CA SER A 90 13.70 10.06 8.16
C SER A 90 14.78 9.24 8.88
N ARG A 91 14.65 7.91 8.95
CA ARG A 91 15.64 7.01 9.57
C ARG A 91 16.86 6.72 8.70
N GLY A 92 16.78 6.99 7.39
CA GLY A 92 17.89 6.79 6.46
C GLY A 92 18.83 7.99 6.34
N GLN A 93 18.52 9.10 7.00
CA GLN A 93 19.28 10.36 6.94
C GLN A 93 20.05 10.66 8.25
N GLY A 94 20.22 9.69 9.14
CA GLY A 94 20.93 9.83 10.42
C GLY A 94 22.18 8.97 10.49
#